data_AF-A0A1M5HUD1-F1
#
_entry.id   AF-A0A1M5HUD1-F1
#
_cell.length_a   1.000
_cell.length_b   1.000
_cell.length_c   1.000
_cell.angle_alpha   90.00
_cell.angle_beta   90.00
_cell.angle_gamma   90.00
#
_symmetry.space_group_name_H-M   'P 1'
#
loop_
_entity.id
_entity.type
_entity.pdbx_description
1 polymer ?
#
loop_
_entity_poly.entity_id
_entity_poly.type
_entity_poly.pdbx_seq_one_letter_code
_entity_poly.pdbx_strand_id
1 'polypeptide(L)'
;MTDPAASVYLYAILRAKTASGFKAFQNVIRCRLKALKMQQIFIEGLSVPTLIGVYDWERTQQTTLIMDLLINADLSEAMASDDVNHTIDYAAVAECVKEVGASSGFELLEALSKAIVDSLCARFPIQKLVLKIEKPGILPDAQKVGIQVTHEVSE
;
A
#
# COMPACT_ATOMS: atom_id res chain seq x y z
N MET A 1 -39.66 -2.23 5.31
CA MET A 1 -39.43 -2.36 3.85
C MET A 1 -38.22 -3.25 3.67
N THR A 2 -38.46 -4.53 3.37
CA THR A 2 -37.41 -5.52 3.13
C THR A 2 -36.77 -5.28 1.77
N ASP A 3 -35.44 -5.12 1.77
CA ASP A 3 -34.62 -4.99 0.57
C ASP A 3 -34.89 -6.16 -0.40
N PRO A 4 -35.32 -5.88 -1.65
CA PRO A 4 -35.54 -6.90 -2.67
C PRO A 4 -34.30 -7.78 -2.95
N ALA A 5 -33.09 -7.27 -2.73
CA ALA A 5 -31.85 -8.01 -2.94
C ALA A 5 -31.63 -9.12 -1.89
N ALA A 6 -32.05 -8.89 -0.65
CA ALA A 6 -31.92 -9.87 0.44
C ALA A 6 -32.81 -11.11 0.20
N SER A 7 -33.98 -10.91 -0.43
CA SER A 7 -34.93 -12.00 -0.75
C SER A 7 -34.40 -12.93 -1.85
N VAL A 8 -33.71 -12.39 -2.86
CA VAL A 8 -33.11 -13.17 -3.95
C VAL A 8 -31.95 -14.03 -3.45
N TYR A 9 -31.13 -13.51 -2.52
CA TYR A 9 -30.04 -14.28 -1.91
C TYR A 9 -30.55 -15.45 -1.06
N LEU A 10 -31.59 -15.24 -0.25
CA LEU A 10 -32.19 -16.31 0.56
C LEU A 10 -32.81 -17.41 -0.32
N TYR A 11 -33.40 -17.03 -1.45
CA TYR A 11 -33.98 -17.96 -2.41
C TYR A 11 -32.93 -18.80 -3.15
N ALA A 12 -31.76 -18.23 -3.46
CA ALA A 12 -30.63 -18.96 -4.03
C ALA A 12 -30.02 -19.97 -3.04
N ILE A 13 -29.92 -19.60 -1.76
CA ILE A 13 -29.44 -20.46 -0.67
C ILE A 13 -30.35 -21.69 -0.50
N LEU A 14 -31.68 -21.51 -0.58
CA LEU A 14 -32.65 -22.61 -0.42
C LEU A 14 -32.69 -23.59 -1.62
N ARG A 15 -32.20 -23.19 -2.80
CA ARG A 15 -32.23 -24.02 -4.03
C ARG A 15 -30.96 -24.85 -4.29
N ALA A 16 -29.87 -24.64 -3.56
CA ALA A 16 -28.64 -25.43 -3.71
C ALA A 16 -28.76 -26.82 -3.04
N LYS A 17 -29.63 -27.69 -3.55
CA LYS A 17 -29.85 -29.07 -3.07
C LYS A 17 -28.90 -30.12 -3.69
N THR A 18 -27.63 -29.79 -3.95
CA THR A 18 -26.61 -30.80 -4.27
C THR A 18 -25.29 -30.49 -3.57
N ALA A 19 -24.68 -31.51 -2.96
CA ALA A 19 -23.43 -31.38 -2.19
C ALA A 19 -22.26 -30.79 -3.01
N SER A 20 -22.27 -30.99 -4.33
CA SER A 20 -21.30 -30.40 -5.26
C SER A 20 -21.58 -28.91 -5.54
N GLY A 21 -22.85 -28.52 -5.69
CA GLY A 21 -23.27 -27.13 -5.85
C GLY A 21 -23.04 -26.28 -4.60
N PHE A 22 -23.15 -26.88 -3.41
CA PHE A 22 -22.88 -26.21 -2.14
C PHE A 22 -21.40 -25.86 -1.95
N LYS A 23 -20.47 -26.76 -2.33
CA LYS A 23 -19.02 -26.50 -2.24
C LYS A 23 -18.56 -25.45 -3.25
N ALA A 24 -19.10 -25.47 -4.46
CA ALA A 24 -18.86 -24.44 -5.48
C ALA A 24 -19.44 -23.08 -5.05
N PHE A 25 -20.64 -23.04 -4.49
CA PHE A 25 -21.27 -21.83 -3.97
C PHE A 25 -20.54 -21.28 -2.73
N GLN A 26 -20.10 -22.14 -1.81
CA GLN A 26 -19.24 -21.77 -0.69
C GLN A 26 -17.91 -21.17 -1.17
N ASN A 27 -17.29 -21.72 -2.21
CA ASN A 27 -16.08 -21.15 -2.80
C ASN A 27 -16.36 -19.81 -3.51
N VAL A 28 -17.49 -19.67 -4.21
CA VAL A 28 -17.89 -18.41 -4.85
C VAL A 28 -18.17 -17.32 -3.80
N ILE A 29 -18.91 -17.63 -2.73
CA ILE A 29 -19.14 -16.69 -1.62
C ILE A 29 -17.84 -16.40 -0.86
N ARG A 30 -16.97 -17.39 -0.63
CA ARG A 30 -15.66 -17.20 0.00
C ARG A 30 -14.77 -16.27 -0.83
N CYS A 31 -14.73 -16.44 -2.15
CA CYS A 31 -14.03 -15.51 -3.06
C CYS A 31 -14.67 -14.11 -3.04
N ARG A 32 -16.01 -14.01 -3.03
CA ARG A 32 -16.73 -12.72 -3.02
C ARG A 32 -16.66 -11.98 -1.68
N LEU A 33 -16.46 -12.69 -0.57
CA LEU A 33 -16.20 -12.12 0.76
C LEU A 33 -14.71 -11.79 0.96
N LYS A 34 -13.77 -12.54 0.37
CA LYS A 34 -12.34 -12.14 0.27
C LYS A 34 -12.21 -10.78 -0.43
N ALA A 35 -13.05 -10.53 -1.43
CA ALA A 35 -13.10 -9.26 -2.14
C ALA A 35 -13.65 -8.07 -1.31
N LEU A 36 -14.15 -8.27 -0.08
CA LEU A 36 -14.81 -7.22 0.70
C LEU A 36 -13.95 -6.51 1.76
N LYS A 37 -12.68 -6.88 1.95
CA LYS A 37 -11.74 -6.02 2.69
C LYS A 37 -10.34 -6.15 2.11
N MET A 38 -9.97 -5.25 1.20
CA MET A 38 -8.55 -4.91 1.07
C MET A 38 -8.11 -4.38 2.43
N GLN A 39 -7.27 -5.14 3.11
CA GLN A 39 -6.69 -4.75 4.39
C GLN A 39 -5.46 -3.90 4.10
N GLN A 40 -5.23 -2.89 4.94
CA GLN A 40 -4.24 -1.87 4.67
C GLN A 40 -3.41 -1.56 5.90
N ILE A 41 -2.11 -1.42 5.69
CA ILE A 41 -1.17 -0.80 6.62
C ILE A 41 -0.86 0.58 6.06
N PHE A 42 -0.85 1.60 6.92
CA PHE A 42 -0.49 2.96 6.53
C PHE A 42 0.65 3.51 7.38
N ILE A 43 1.52 4.29 6.74
CA ILE A 43 2.57 5.09 7.38
C ILE A 43 2.35 6.51 6.88
N GLU A 44 2.14 7.46 7.79
CA GLU A 44 1.91 8.86 7.45
C GLU A 44 3.02 9.73 8.04
N GLY A 45 3.50 10.70 7.26
CA GLY A 45 4.46 11.70 7.73
C GLY A 45 5.87 11.16 7.98
N LEU A 46 6.29 10.09 7.29
CA LEU A 46 7.65 9.55 7.44
C LEU A 46 8.66 10.58 6.93
N SER A 47 9.46 11.12 7.84
CA SER A 47 10.50 12.10 7.53
C SER A 47 11.79 11.41 7.09
N VAL A 48 12.25 11.71 5.87
CA VAL A 48 13.42 11.08 5.26
C VAL A 48 14.40 12.15 4.75
N PRO A 49 15.52 12.39 5.46
CA PRO A 49 16.58 13.25 4.98
C PRO A 49 17.19 12.66 3.70
N THR A 50 17.14 13.41 2.61
CA THR A 50 17.53 12.94 1.28
C THR A 50 18.32 14.02 0.54
N LEU A 51 19.36 13.63 -0.19
CA LEU A 51 20.04 14.53 -1.11
C LEU A 51 19.31 14.48 -2.47
N ILE A 52 18.38 15.41 -2.71
CA ILE A 52 17.51 15.39 -3.89
C ILE A 52 17.31 16.77 -4.53
N GLY A 53 17.55 16.85 -5.83
CA GLY A 53 17.36 18.07 -6.60
C GLY A 53 18.18 18.11 -7.88
N VAL A 54 17.76 18.97 -8.79
CA VAL A 54 18.40 19.19 -10.10
C VAL A 54 19.43 20.31 -10.00
N TYR A 55 19.20 21.29 -9.12
CA TYR A 55 20.08 22.46 -9.03
C TYR A 55 21.28 22.20 -8.11
N ASP A 56 22.42 22.81 -8.44
CA ASP A 56 23.68 22.63 -7.71
C ASP A 56 23.56 22.89 -6.20
N TRP A 57 22.75 23.88 -5.81
CA TRP A 57 22.54 24.21 -4.39
C TRP A 57 21.84 23.07 -3.63
N GLU A 58 20.93 22.33 -4.28
CA GLU A 58 20.23 21.17 -3.70
C GLU A 58 21.16 19.94 -3.55
N ARG A 59 22.30 19.94 -4.23
CA ARG A 59 23.31 18.87 -4.17
C ARG A 59 24.30 19.06 -3.01
N THR A 60 24.22 20.17 -2.29
CA THR A 60 25.10 20.49 -1.15
C THR A 60 24.40 20.41 0.21
N GLN A 61 23.06 20.39 0.23
CA GLN A 61 22.27 20.35 1.46
C GLN A 61 21.17 19.29 1.36
N GLN A 62 21.01 18.49 2.40
CA GLN A 62 19.92 17.52 2.45
C GLN A 62 18.58 18.24 2.61
N THR A 63 17.58 17.77 1.87
CA THR A 63 16.19 18.15 2.07
C THR A 63 15.45 17.02 2.76
N THR A 64 14.67 17.34 3.78
CA THR A 64 13.77 16.36 4.40
C THR A 64 12.53 16.21 3.53
N LEU A 65 12.37 15.01 2.95
CA LEU A 65 11.14 14.62 2.28
C LEU A 65 10.16 14.06 3.31
N ILE A 66 8.87 14.28 3.08
CA ILE A 66 7.79 13.69 3.86
C ILE A 66 7.10 12.63 3.01
N MET A 67 7.01 11.40 3.51
CA MET A 67 6.48 10.28 2.75
C MET A 67 5.28 9.65 3.45
N ASP A 68 4.22 9.41 2.68
CA ASP A 68 3.06 8.63 3.09
C ASP A 68 3.02 7.33 2.29
N LEU A 69 2.77 6.20 2.96
CA LEU A 69 2.65 4.88 2.36
C LEU A 69 1.31 4.29 2.75
N LEU A 70 0.60 3.73 1.76
CA LEU A 70 -0.58 2.90 1.96
C LEU A 70 -0.32 1.55 1.28
N ILE A 71 -0.24 0.50 2.09
CA ILE A 71 0.15 -0.84 1.69
C ILE A 71 -1.05 -1.76 1.81
N ASN A 72 -1.48 -2.32 0.70
CA ASN A 72 -2.51 -3.34 0.65
C ASN A 72 -1.84 -4.71 0.70
N ALA A 73 -2.28 -5.54 1.65
CA ALA A 73 -1.79 -6.91 1.85
C ALA A 73 -2.90 -7.78 2.46
N ASP A 74 -2.72 -9.10 2.41
CA ASP A 74 -3.58 -10.03 3.16
C ASP A 74 -3.09 -10.07 4.62
N LEU A 75 -3.82 -9.44 5.54
CA LEU A 75 -3.52 -9.45 6.98
C LEU A 75 -4.44 -10.41 7.74
N SER A 76 -5.17 -11.29 7.03
CA SER A 76 -6.21 -12.13 7.65
C SER A 76 -5.64 -13.07 8.71
N GLU A 77 -4.41 -13.55 8.51
CA GLU A 77 -3.72 -14.42 9.45
C GLU A 77 -3.24 -13.65 10.69
N ALA A 78 -2.63 -12.47 10.53
CA ALA A 78 -2.27 -11.59 11.64
C ALA A 78 -3.50 -11.23 12.49
N MET A 79 -4.63 -10.88 11.84
CA MET A 79 -5.88 -10.55 12.54
C MET A 79 -6.45 -11.71 13.36
N ALA A 80 -6.19 -12.96 12.96
CA ALA A 80 -6.68 -14.14 13.65
C ALA A 80 -5.72 -14.66 14.74
N SER A 81 -4.43 -14.47 14.54
CA SER A 81 -3.37 -15.04 15.38
C SER A 81 -2.80 -14.07 16.42
N ASP A 82 -2.90 -12.76 16.20
CA ASP A 82 -2.22 -11.73 16.99
C ASP A 82 -0.68 -11.94 17.05
N ASP A 83 -0.11 -12.55 16.01
CA ASP A 83 1.34 -12.78 15.89
C ASP A 83 1.96 -11.79 14.88
N VAL A 84 2.99 -11.09 15.32
CA VAL A 84 3.75 -10.12 14.52
C VAL A 84 4.44 -10.78 13.31
N ASN A 85 4.72 -12.08 13.35
CA ASN A 85 5.34 -12.81 12.25
C ASN A 85 4.39 -13.04 11.07
N HIS A 86 3.07 -12.90 11.27
CA HIS A 86 2.06 -13.08 10.23
C HIS A 86 1.63 -11.76 9.57
N THR A 87 2.32 -10.64 9.86
CA THR A 87 2.06 -9.34 9.23
C THR A 87 3.30 -8.78 8.53
N ILE A 88 3.13 -7.69 7.78
CA ILE A 88 4.25 -6.90 7.28
C ILE A 88 4.75 -6.02 8.44
N ASP A 89 6.04 -6.12 8.73
CA ASP A 89 6.72 -5.25 9.69
C ASP A 89 6.86 -3.83 9.11
N TYR A 90 6.02 -2.92 9.57
CA TYR A 90 6.03 -1.52 9.15
C TYR A 90 7.29 -0.76 9.60
N ALA A 91 8.00 -1.21 10.64
CA ALA A 91 9.28 -0.64 11.02
C ALA A 91 10.34 -1.01 9.98
N ALA A 92 10.38 -2.28 9.55
CA ALA A 92 11.26 -2.72 8.46
C ALA A 92 10.93 -2.02 7.12
N VAL A 93 9.66 -1.76 6.83
CA VAL A 93 9.24 -0.95 5.68
C VAL A 93 9.80 0.47 5.79
N ALA A 94 9.61 1.14 6.93
CA ALA A 94 10.10 2.50 7.14
C ALA A 94 11.62 2.59 7.02
N GLU A 95 12.35 1.63 7.58
CA GLU A 95 13.82 1.57 7.43
C GLU A 95 14.23 1.34 5.98
N CYS A 96 13.57 0.44 5.24
CA CYS A 96 13.82 0.26 3.81
C CYS A 96 13.65 1.57 3.02
N VAL A 97 12.60 2.35 3.33
CA VAL A 97 12.37 3.65 2.68
C VAL A 97 13.51 4.63 3.01
N LYS A 98 13.93 4.70 4.28
CA LYS A 98 15.04 5.55 4.71
C LYS A 98 16.37 5.14 4.08
N GLU A 99 16.64 3.84 3.96
CA GLU A 99 17.85 3.32 3.29
C GLU A 99 17.91 3.77 1.83
N VAL A 100 16.81 3.63 1.09
CA VAL A 100 16.74 4.06 -0.32
C VAL A 100 16.87 5.58 -0.44
N GLY A 101 16.23 6.35 0.45
CA GLY A 101 16.38 7.80 0.49
C GLY A 101 17.81 8.24 0.80
N ALA A 102 18.42 7.70 1.86
CA ALA A 102 19.75 8.08 2.32
C ALA A 102 20.87 7.67 1.37
N SER A 103 20.73 6.53 0.68
CA SER A 103 21.71 6.06 -0.31
C SER A 103 21.66 6.84 -1.63
N SER A 104 20.67 7.72 -1.80
CA SER A 104 20.39 8.30 -3.09
C SER A 104 21.04 9.66 -3.37
N GLY A 105 21.52 9.79 -4.61
CA GLY A 105 21.81 11.07 -5.28
C GLY A 105 20.79 11.37 -6.39
N PHE A 106 19.53 10.94 -6.24
CA PHE A 106 18.52 11.15 -7.29
C PHE A 106 18.29 12.64 -7.53
N GLU A 107 18.12 13.02 -8.79
CA GLU A 107 17.77 14.40 -9.16
C GLU A 107 16.26 14.64 -9.08
N LEU A 108 15.47 13.59 -9.34
CA LEU A 108 14.02 13.63 -9.52
C LEU A 108 13.29 12.79 -8.47
N LEU A 109 12.12 13.27 -8.03
CA LEU A 109 11.25 12.53 -7.11
C LEU A 109 10.72 11.24 -7.76
N GLU A 110 10.51 11.25 -9.07
CA GLU A 110 10.02 10.14 -9.86
C GLU A 110 10.98 8.95 -9.80
N ALA A 111 12.28 9.20 -10.01
CA ALA A 111 13.31 8.17 -9.95
C ALA A 111 13.43 7.59 -8.54
N LEU A 112 13.43 8.45 -7.51
CA LEU A 112 13.40 8.03 -6.11
C LEU A 112 12.16 7.17 -5.81
N SER A 113 10.97 7.61 -6.24
CA SER A 113 9.74 6.86 -6.00
C SER A 113 9.78 5.47 -6.64
N LYS A 114 10.30 5.35 -7.86
CA LYS A 114 10.44 4.05 -8.53
C LYS A 114 11.37 3.12 -7.76
N ALA A 115 12.52 3.63 -7.31
CA ALA A 115 13.48 2.85 -6.52
C ALA A 115 12.88 2.37 -5.19
N ILE A 116 12.11 3.23 -4.49
CA ILE A 116 11.41 2.86 -3.26
C ILE A 116 10.36 1.77 -3.54
N VAL A 117 9.49 1.98 -4.54
CA VAL A 117 8.46 1.00 -4.91
C VAL A 117 9.09 -0.36 -5.23
N ASP A 118 10.14 -0.38 -6.04
CA ASP A 118 10.84 -1.61 -6.42
C ASP A 118 11.44 -2.34 -5.22
N SER A 119 12.11 -1.60 -4.33
CA SER A 119 12.72 -2.17 -3.13
C SER A 119 11.68 -2.74 -2.17
N LEU A 120 10.55 -2.05 -1.99
CA LEU A 120 9.47 -2.51 -1.12
C LEU A 120 8.77 -3.75 -1.70
N CYS A 121 8.40 -3.73 -2.97
CA CYS A 121 7.74 -4.87 -3.62
C CYS A 121 8.65 -6.10 -3.74
N ALA A 122 9.98 -5.92 -3.76
CA ALA A 122 10.92 -7.04 -3.74
C ALA A 122 11.11 -7.67 -2.35
N ARG A 123 10.93 -6.90 -1.27
CA ARG A 123 11.20 -7.33 0.11
C ARG A 123 9.96 -7.77 0.88
N PHE A 124 8.78 -7.28 0.52
CA PHE A 124 7.54 -7.48 1.27
C PHE A 124 6.41 -8.02 0.38
N PRO A 125 5.49 -8.84 0.93
CA PRO A 125 4.36 -9.40 0.19
C PRO A 125 3.25 -8.36 -0.03
N ILE A 126 3.55 -7.32 -0.81
CA ILE A 126 2.65 -6.21 -1.11
C ILE A 126 1.79 -6.54 -2.32
N GLN A 127 0.48 -6.37 -2.23
CA GLN A 127 -0.44 -6.54 -3.37
C GLN A 127 -0.61 -5.22 -4.13
N LYS A 128 -0.71 -4.11 -3.39
CA LYS A 128 -0.80 -2.76 -3.95
C LYS A 128 -0.13 -1.77 -3.01
N LEU A 129 0.61 -0.82 -3.58
CA LEU A 129 1.28 0.24 -2.86
C LEU A 129 0.82 1.59 -3.41
N VAL A 130 0.41 2.49 -2.53
CA VAL A 130 0.35 3.93 -2.83
C VAL A 130 1.48 4.59 -2.06
N LEU A 131 2.39 5.24 -2.78
CA LEU A 131 3.49 6.01 -2.22
C LEU A 131 3.31 7.47 -2.61
N LYS A 132 3.34 8.35 -1.61
CA LYS A 132 3.29 9.79 -1.79
C LYS A 132 4.54 10.40 -1.21
N ILE A 133 5.21 11.24 -1.97
CA ILE A 133 6.45 11.91 -1.57
C ILE A 133 6.24 13.41 -1.71
N GLU A 134 6.42 14.12 -0.61
CA GLU A 134 6.27 15.57 -0.54
C GLU A 134 7.62 16.22 -0.23
N LYS A 135 7.93 17.27 -0.98
CA LYS A 135 9.07 18.16 -0.79
C LYS A 135 8.52 19.53 -0.33
N PRO A 136 8.51 19.81 0.98
CA PRO A 136 7.99 21.08 1.50
C PRO A 136 8.93 22.25 1.18
N GLY A 137 8.37 23.46 1.09
CA GLY A 137 9.15 24.71 1.09
C GLY A 137 9.98 25.02 -0.17
N ILE A 138 9.76 24.30 -1.28
CA ILE A 138 10.51 24.53 -2.53
C ILE A 138 9.92 25.64 -3.42
N LEU A 139 8.61 25.88 -3.33
CA LEU A 139 7.94 26.98 -4.03
C LEU A 139 7.38 27.98 -3.01
N PRO A 140 7.57 29.29 -3.19
CA PRO A 140 7.16 30.31 -2.21
C PRO A 140 5.64 30.38 -2.03
N ASP A 141 4.88 30.09 -3.08
CA ASP A 141 3.41 30.21 -3.10
C ASP A 141 2.70 28.87 -2.89
N ALA A 142 3.43 27.80 -2.55
CA ALA A 142 2.86 26.48 -2.26
C ALA A 142 3.38 25.94 -0.94
N GLN A 143 2.49 25.36 -0.13
CA GLN A 143 2.90 24.73 1.14
C GLN A 143 3.88 23.57 0.91
N LYS A 144 3.64 22.79 -0.14
CA LYS A 144 4.43 21.62 -0.53
C LYS A 144 4.17 21.27 -1.99
N VAL A 145 5.16 20.63 -2.60
CA VAL A 145 5.00 19.95 -3.89
C VAL A 145 5.35 18.48 -3.70
N GLY A 146 4.95 17.63 -4.64
CA GLY A 146 5.24 16.21 -4.50
C GLY A 146 4.67 15.40 -5.64
N ILE A 147 4.89 14.10 -5.55
CA ILE A 147 4.31 13.12 -6.46
C ILE A 147 3.59 12.03 -5.66
N GLN A 148 2.63 11.40 -6.32
CA GLN A 148 1.97 10.22 -5.80
C GLN A 148 1.97 9.15 -6.88
N VAL A 149 2.46 7.97 -6.52
CA VAL A 149 2.49 6.80 -7.40
C VAL A 149 1.64 5.71 -6.80
N THR A 150 0.94 4.97 -7.67
CA THR A 150 0.19 3.77 -7.30
C THR A 150 0.74 2.62 -8.11
N HIS A 151 1.14 1.56 -7.44
CA HIS A 151 1.67 0.35 -8.06
C HIS A 151 0.83 -0.85 -7.61
N GLU A 152 0.39 -1.65 -8.57
CA GLU A 152 -0.31 -2.91 -8.34
C GLU A 152 0.63 -4.03 -8.78
N VAL A 153 0.93 -4.95 -7.87
CA VAL A 153 1.76 -6.11 -8.18
C VAL A 153 0.88 -7.09 -8.93
N SER A 154 1.11 -7.21 -10.23
CA SER A 154 0.44 -8.19 -11.07
C SER A 154 1.12 -9.54 -10.86
N GLU A 155 0.37 -10.53 -10.38
CA GLU A 155 0.81 -11.94 -10.25
C GLU A 155 1.17 -12.58 -11.59
#